data_AF-A0A1F6DRS5-F1
#
_entry.id   AF-A0A1F6DRS5-F1
#
_cell.length_a   1.000
_cell.length_b   1.000
_cell.length_c   1.000
_cell.angle_alpha   90.00
_cell.angle_beta   90.00
_cell.angle_gamma   90.00
#
_symmetry.space_group_name_H-M   'P 1'
#
loop_
_entity.id
_entity.type
_entity.pdbx_description
1 polymer ?
#
loop_
_entity_poly.entity_id
_entity_poly.type
_entity_poly.pdbx_seq_one_letter_code
_entity_poly.pdbx_strand_id
1 'polypeptide(L)'
;MRSRVFLFALFLIAGALTLPLVAQAGIPFFGPIIPAAYNVCAPSWGQLIEVINNIIQLLITLAIVFVAPLMIAYAGFLFVTNPVNASGISKAREVLTNTVVGIVIALAGWLIVDAIMAVLYNANASDRSGSVLGTWSNLITSGGITPCIRIAGSLRQADLVPGVPPTDVTGVSATGDLAAPPAGREGTSCDPSRVQAAALTGGYTLSNMQANIFACIAAPESSCASDGTLLLNYNWAGAYSLPASTAAGAFQVLLKRNSGCYENPACYTAVNSAFGTTAYGPTNRLNCASGFDSNGIQLPGSAIVGTCLMAAASLNCSASAAACLLQGRGGSFEDWRKDSNNARQTQCINSGGVSGGA
;
A
#
# COMPACT_ATOMS: atom_id res chain seq x y z
N MET A 1 -33.87 17.69 -52.74
CA MET A 1 -32.58 16.95 -52.75
C MET A 1 -31.38 17.80 -52.28
N ARG A 2 -31.30 19.10 -52.61
CA ARG A 2 -30.20 20.02 -52.22
C ARG A 2 -29.96 20.19 -50.71
N SER A 3 -31.01 20.19 -49.89
CA SER A 3 -30.91 20.36 -48.43
C SER A 3 -30.31 19.14 -47.70
N ARG A 4 -30.55 17.92 -48.19
CA ARG A 4 -29.95 16.71 -47.60
C ARG A 4 -28.46 16.61 -47.88
N VAL A 5 -28.01 17.05 -49.07
CA VAL A 5 -26.58 17.10 -49.40
C VAL A 5 -25.85 18.12 -48.52
N PHE A 6 -26.48 19.26 -48.24
CA PHE A 6 -25.92 20.26 -47.31
C PHE A 6 -25.87 19.76 -45.86
N LEU A 7 -26.90 19.04 -45.39
CA LEU A 7 -26.89 18.44 -44.06
C LEU A 7 -25.84 17.33 -43.91
N PHE A 8 -25.66 16.48 -44.92
CA PHE A 8 -24.60 15.46 -44.94
C PHE A 8 -23.21 16.09 -45.02
N ALA A 9 -23.03 17.12 -45.84
CA ALA A 9 -21.77 17.86 -45.93
C ALA A 9 -21.44 18.60 -44.62
N LEU A 10 -22.44 19.20 -43.97
CA LEU A 10 -22.27 19.88 -42.69
C LEU A 10 -21.99 18.89 -41.55
N PHE A 11 -22.58 17.69 -41.56
CA PHE A 11 -22.21 16.60 -40.65
C PHE A 11 -20.80 16.08 -40.89
N LEU A 12 -20.38 15.94 -42.16
CA LEU A 12 -19.03 15.51 -42.53
C LEU A 12 -17.97 16.56 -42.16
N ILE A 13 -18.27 17.85 -42.37
CA ILE A 13 -17.36 18.96 -42.04
C ILE A 13 -17.32 19.20 -40.53
N ALA A 14 -18.45 19.15 -39.83
CA ALA A 14 -18.49 19.20 -38.37
C ALA A 14 -17.74 18.01 -37.76
N GLY A 15 -17.94 16.79 -38.30
CA GLY A 15 -17.14 15.62 -37.97
C GLY A 15 -15.64 15.87 -38.18
N ALA A 16 -15.24 16.34 -39.37
CA ALA A 16 -13.86 16.63 -39.74
C ALA A 16 -13.19 17.72 -38.88
N LEU A 17 -13.93 18.75 -38.45
CA LEU A 17 -13.40 19.81 -37.58
C LEU A 17 -13.34 19.40 -36.10
N THR A 18 -14.18 18.45 -35.66
CA THR A 18 -14.13 17.90 -34.29
C THR A 18 -13.16 16.72 -34.13
N LEU A 19 -12.79 16.06 -35.22
CA LEU A 19 -11.88 14.91 -35.24
C LEU A 19 -10.49 15.15 -34.60
N PRO A 20 -9.86 16.35 -34.65
CA PRO A 20 -8.57 16.57 -33.99
C PRO A 20 -8.66 16.58 -32.46
N LEU A 21 -9.85 16.83 -31.89
CA LEU A 21 -10.04 16.92 -30.44
C LEU A 21 -10.28 15.55 -29.79
N VAL A 22 -10.62 14.52 -30.58
CA VAL A 22 -10.86 13.14 -30.09
C VAL A 22 -9.73 12.19 -30.50
N ALA A 23 -8.79 12.63 -31.34
CA ALA A 23 -7.68 11.82 -31.83
C ALA A 23 -6.44 11.94 -30.90
N GLN A 24 -6.59 11.49 -29.65
CA GLN A 24 -5.44 11.07 -28.83
C GLN A 24 -5.33 9.53 -28.76
N ALA A 25 -6.10 8.81 -29.58
CA ALA A 25 -5.90 7.38 -29.79
C ALA A 25 -4.63 7.19 -30.64
N GLY A 26 -3.64 6.45 -30.11
CA GLY A 26 -2.33 6.17 -30.74
C GLY A 26 -2.39 5.28 -31.99
N ILE A 27 -3.25 5.60 -32.96
CA ILE A 27 -3.36 4.95 -34.27
C ILE A 27 -2.68 5.85 -35.31
N PRO A 28 -1.78 5.33 -36.16
CA PRO A 28 -1.47 3.91 -36.36
C PRO A 28 -0.45 3.34 -35.37
N PHE A 29 -0.72 2.11 -34.90
CA PHE A 29 0.15 1.35 -34.00
C PHE A 29 1.12 0.49 -34.81
N PHE A 30 2.40 0.84 -34.75
CA PHE A 30 3.53 0.06 -35.30
C PHE A 30 4.47 -0.45 -34.20
N GLY A 31 4.01 -0.43 -32.94
CA GLY A 31 4.78 -0.86 -31.79
C GLY A 31 4.79 -2.38 -31.59
N PRO A 32 5.57 -2.87 -30.62
CA PRO A 32 5.54 -4.27 -30.24
C PRO A 32 4.20 -4.62 -29.56
N ILE A 33 3.53 -5.69 -30.02
CA ILE A 33 2.26 -6.16 -29.45
C ILE A 33 2.44 -6.48 -27.95
N ILE A 34 3.56 -7.11 -27.62
CA ILE A 34 3.96 -7.43 -26.24
C ILE A 34 4.87 -6.31 -25.74
N PRO A 35 4.45 -5.53 -24.73
CA PRO A 35 5.27 -4.47 -24.14
C PRO A 35 6.53 -5.06 -23.51
N ALA A 36 7.66 -4.36 -23.62
CA ALA A 36 8.99 -4.84 -23.19
C ALA A 36 9.06 -5.35 -21.74
N ALA A 37 8.12 -4.97 -20.86
CA ALA A 37 7.99 -5.48 -19.50
C ALA A 37 7.93 -7.02 -19.38
N TYR A 38 7.62 -7.75 -20.46
CA TYR A 38 7.62 -9.21 -20.49
C TYR A 38 8.96 -9.86 -20.12
N ASN A 39 10.09 -9.18 -20.32
CA ASN A 39 11.42 -9.72 -20.02
C ASN A 39 11.89 -9.42 -18.59
N VAL A 40 11.12 -8.62 -17.83
CA VAL A 40 11.48 -8.18 -16.48
C VAL A 40 10.68 -8.92 -15.41
N CYS A 41 9.46 -9.37 -15.72
CA CYS A 41 8.54 -9.90 -14.70
C CYS A 41 7.45 -10.81 -15.28
N ALA A 42 6.80 -11.59 -14.40
CA ALA A 42 5.61 -12.34 -14.76
C ALA A 42 4.44 -11.37 -15.07
N PRO A 43 3.70 -11.56 -16.18
CA PRO A 43 2.67 -10.62 -16.63
C PRO A 43 1.44 -10.65 -15.73
N SER A 44 1.01 -9.49 -15.25
CA SER A 44 -0.24 -9.32 -14.51
C SER A 44 -1.44 -9.12 -15.43
N TRP A 45 -2.61 -9.01 -14.82
CA TRP A 45 -3.84 -8.60 -15.49
C TRP A 45 -3.71 -7.26 -16.22
N GLY A 46 -2.91 -6.31 -15.70
CA GLY A 46 -2.65 -5.03 -16.35
C GLY A 46 -1.91 -5.19 -17.68
N GLN A 47 -0.86 -6.03 -17.72
CA GLN A 47 -0.10 -6.28 -18.95
C GLN A 47 -0.90 -7.08 -19.98
N LEU A 48 -1.77 -8.00 -19.54
CA LEU A 48 -2.67 -8.70 -20.46
C LEU A 48 -3.64 -7.72 -21.15
N ILE A 49 -4.19 -6.77 -20.40
CA ILE A 49 -5.10 -5.76 -20.93
C ILE A 49 -4.39 -4.82 -21.92
N GLU A 50 -3.14 -4.45 -21.61
CA GLU A 50 -2.32 -3.65 -22.52
C GLU A 50 -2.06 -4.38 -23.85
N VAL A 51 -1.73 -5.67 -23.79
CA VAL A 51 -1.55 -6.50 -24.99
C VAL A 51 -2.83 -6.58 -25.82
N ILE A 52 -3.99 -6.78 -25.20
CA ILE A 52 -5.28 -6.81 -25.90
C ILE A 52 -5.53 -5.47 -26.61
N ASN A 53 -5.27 -4.35 -25.94
CA ASN A 53 -5.41 -3.03 -26.53
C ASN A 53 -4.45 -2.82 -27.72
N ASN A 54 -3.19 -3.27 -27.62
CA ASN A 54 -2.23 -3.21 -28.72
C ASN A 54 -2.68 -4.05 -29.93
N ILE A 55 -3.29 -5.23 -29.69
CA ILE A 55 -3.86 -6.06 -30.76
C ILE A 55 -5.01 -5.33 -31.45
N ILE A 56 -5.93 -4.72 -30.69
CA ILE A 56 -7.05 -3.97 -31.24
C ILE A 56 -6.54 -2.79 -32.10
N GLN A 57 -5.56 -2.03 -31.59
CA GLN A 57 -4.96 -0.92 -32.33
C GLN A 57 -4.23 -1.40 -33.59
N LEU A 58 -3.55 -2.54 -33.53
CA LEU A 58 -2.92 -3.14 -34.71
C LEU A 58 -3.97 -3.53 -35.77
N LEU A 59 -5.07 -4.17 -35.37
CA LEU A 59 -6.13 -4.55 -36.30
C LEU A 59 -6.78 -3.34 -36.98
N ILE A 60 -7.03 -2.27 -36.23
CA ILE A 60 -7.56 -1.02 -36.78
C ILE A 60 -6.51 -0.37 -37.70
N THR A 61 -5.23 -0.42 -37.33
CA THR A 61 -4.13 0.08 -38.17
C THR A 61 -4.05 -0.70 -39.49
N LEU A 62 -4.15 -2.02 -39.46
CA LEU A 62 -4.18 -2.84 -40.67
C LEU A 62 -5.38 -2.48 -41.56
N ALA A 63 -6.56 -2.31 -40.96
CA ALA A 63 -7.77 -1.94 -41.68
C ALA A 63 -7.67 -0.54 -42.32
N ILE A 64 -7.19 0.47 -41.59
CA ILE A 64 -7.18 1.87 -42.05
C ILE A 64 -5.96 2.20 -42.91
N VAL A 65 -4.78 1.65 -42.60
CA VAL A 65 -3.53 2.00 -43.31
C VAL A 65 -3.32 1.12 -44.54
N PHE A 66 -3.72 -0.14 -44.52
CA PHE A 66 -3.47 -1.07 -45.62
C PHE A 66 -4.74 -1.38 -46.41
N VAL A 67 -5.80 -1.86 -45.74
CA VAL A 67 -6.99 -2.34 -46.45
C VAL A 67 -7.78 -1.19 -47.08
N ALA A 68 -8.06 -0.13 -46.33
CA ALA A 68 -8.86 0.99 -46.81
C ALA A 68 -8.24 1.70 -48.03
N PRO A 69 -6.95 2.07 -48.06
CA PRO A 69 -6.34 2.71 -49.23
C PRO A 69 -6.31 1.78 -50.45
N LEU A 70 -6.11 0.48 -50.26
CA LEU A 70 -6.16 -0.50 -51.36
C LEU A 70 -7.57 -0.59 -51.98
N MET A 71 -8.61 -0.65 -51.15
CA MET A 71 -10.00 -0.72 -51.64
C MET A 71 -10.45 0.59 -52.28
N ILE A 72 -10.01 1.75 -51.75
CA ILE A 72 -10.24 3.06 -52.35
C ILE A 72 -9.49 3.18 -53.68
N ALA A 73 -8.24 2.73 -53.76
CA ALA A 73 -7.46 2.73 -54.99
C ALA A 73 -8.08 1.79 -56.05
N TYR A 74 -8.57 0.62 -55.64
CA TYR A 74 -9.29 -0.30 -56.52
C TYR A 74 -10.59 0.32 -57.06
N ALA A 75 -11.36 0.98 -56.20
CA ALA A 75 -12.54 1.72 -56.64
C ALA A 75 -12.16 2.84 -57.62
N GLY A 76 -11.11 3.61 -57.34
CA GLY A 76 -10.58 4.65 -58.22
C GLY A 76 -10.11 4.11 -59.58
N PHE A 77 -9.42 2.97 -59.59
CA PHE A 77 -9.02 2.29 -60.82
C PHE A 77 -10.23 1.83 -61.65
N LEU A 78 -11.27 1.29 -60.99
CA LEU A 78 -12.49 0.88 -61.67
C LEU A 78 -13.24 2.07 -62.28
N PHE A 79 -13.20 3.24 -61.63
CA PHE A 79 -13.74 4.49 -62.18
C PHE A 79 -13.00 4.96 -63.43
N VAL A 80 -11.66 4.89 -63.45
CA VAL A 80 -10.86 5.35 -64.60
C VAL A 80 -10.95 4.39 -65.79
N THR A 81 -11.01 3.08 -65.53
CA THR A 81 -11.00 2.05 -66.59
C THR A 81 -12.37 1.79 -67.22
N ASN A 82 -13.48 2.23 -66.58
CA ASN A 82 -14.84 2.02 -67.07
C ASN A 82 -15.66 3.33 -67.16
N PRO A 83 -15.21 4.35 -67.92
CA PRO A 83 -15.83 5.69 -67.91
C PRO A 83 -17.25 5.73 -68.50
N VAL A 84 -17.63 4.78 -69.36
CA VAL A 84 -18.92 4.76 -70.08
C VAL A 84 -19.77 3.52 -69.76
N ASN A 85 -19.25 2.58 -68.99
CA ASN A 85 -19.99 1.38 -68.59
C ASN A 85 -20.69 1.64 -67.25
N ALA A 86 -22.01 1.82 -67.29
CA ALA A 86 -22.84 2.08 -66.11
C ALA A 86 -22.69 0.99 -65.03
N SER A 87 -22.50 -0.28 -65.44
CA SER A 87 -22.28 -1.40 -64.52
C SER A 87 -20.95 -1.27 -63.77
N GLY A 88 -19.86 -0.92 -64.47
CA GLY A 88 -18.54 -0.70 -63.86
C GLY A 88 -18.53 0.47 -62.86
N ILE A 89 -19.19 1.57 -63.21
CA ILE A 89 -19.34 2.74 -62.32
C ILE A 89 -20.16 2.40 -61.07
N SER A 90 -21.24 1.63 -61.23
CA SER A 90 -22.08 1.21 -60.10
C SER A 90 -21.29 0.37 -59.10
N LYS A 91 -20.47 -0.56 -59.59
CA LYS A 91 -19.61 -1.42 -58.76
C LYS A 91 -18.50 -0.62 -58.07
N ALA A 92 -17.93 0.39 -58.73
CA ALA A 92 -16.92 1.26 -58.13
C ALA A 92 -17.50 2.08 -56.97
N ARG A 93 -18.72 2.61 -57.13
CA ARG A 93 -19.44 3.30 -56.05
C ARG A 93 -19.75 2.38 -54.89
N GLU A 94 -20.23 1.18 -55.18
CA GLU A 94 -20.55 0.19 -54.14
C GLU A 94 -19.33 -0.16 -53.29
N VAL A 95 -18.18 -0.44 -53.92
CA VAL A 95 -16.93 -0.71 -53.19
C VAL A 95 -16.52 0.50 -52.34
N LEU A 96 -16.60 1.71 -52.89
CA LEU A 96 -16.24 2.94 -52.17
C LEU A 96 -17.16 3.15 -50.95
N THR A 97 -18.48 3.03 -51.12
CA THR A 97 -19.44 3.22 -50.02
C THR A 97 -19.30 2.14 -48.96
N ASN A 98 -19.11 0.88 -49.36
CA ASN A 98 -18.93 -0.22 -48.42
C ASN A 98 -17.62 -0.05 -47.62
N THR A 99 -16.56 0.44 -48.26
CA THR A 99 -15.29 0.72 -47.59
C THR A 99 -15.45 1.85 -46.57
N VAL A 100 -16.09 2.97 -46.94
CA VAL A 100 -16.32 4.10 -46.02
C VAL A 100 -17.21 3.68 -44.84
N VAL A 101 -18.30 2.97 -45.11
CA VAL A 101 -19.21 2.47 -44.06
C VAL A 101 -18.49 1.49 -43.14
N GLY A 102 -17.67 0.59 -43.69
CA GLY A 102 -16.84 -0.33 -42.91
C GLY A 102 -15.89 0.39 -41.95
N ILE A 103 -15.21 1.45 -42.42
CA ILE A 103 -14.33 2.28 -41.58
C ILE A 103 -15.12 2.95 -40.46
N VAL A 104 -16.27 3.55 -40.77
CA VAL A 104 -17.11 4.23 -39.77
C VAL A 104 -17.60 3.24 -38.71
N ILE A 105 -18.05 2.05 -39.11
CA ILE A 105 -18.51 1.02 -38.17
C ILE A 105 -17.36 0.52 -37.30
N ALA A 106 -16.18 0.28 -37.88
CA ALA A 106 -15.01 -0.17 -37.12
C ALA A 106 -14.57 0.85 -36.06
N LEU A 107 -14.50 2.14 -36.43
CA LEU A 107 -14.14 3.22 -35.51
C LEU A 107 -15.22 3.45 -34.45
N ALA A 108 -16.51 3.44 -34.84
CA ALA A 108 -17.62 3.61 -33.92
C ALA A 108 -17.72 2.47 -32.90
N GLY A 109 -17.54 1.23 -33.34
CA GLY A 109 -17.56 0.06 -32.45
C GLY A 109 -16.46 0.12 -31.40
N TRP A 110 -15.24 0.50 -31.80
CA TRP A 110 -14.14 0.70 -30.88
C TRP A 110 -14.41 1.82 -29.87
N LEU A 111 -14.90 2.98 -30.33
CA LEU A 111 -15.20 4.13 -29.49
C LEU A 111 -16.32 3.86 -28.49
N ILE A 112 -17.37 3.14 -28.89
CA ILE A 112 -18.48 2.77 -28.00
C ILE A 112 -17.99 1.89 -26.85
N VAL A 113 -17.19 0.86 -27.15
CA VAL A 113 -16.62 -0.01 -26.11
C VAL A 113 -15.70 0.77 -25.18
N ASP A 114 -14.85 1.64 -25.73
CA ASP A 114 -13.96 2.50 -24.94
C ASP A 114 -14.73 3.43 -24.00
N ALA A 115 -15.78 4.10 -24.50
CA ALA A 115 -16.61 4.99 -23.71
C ALA A 115 -17.38 4.25 -22.60
N ILE A 116 -17.97 3.07 -22.89
CA ILE A 116 -18.69 2.27 -21.88
C ILE A 116 -17.73 1.83 -20.79
N MET A 117 -16.56 1.29 -21.17
CA MET A 117 -15.57 0.81 -20.21
C MET A 117 -15.00 1.94 -19.37
N ALA A 118 -14.80 3.13 -19.93
CA ALA A 118 -14.34 4.30 -19.19
C ALA A 118 -15.33 4.75 -18.11
N VAL A 119 -16.62 4.84 -18.46
CA VAL A 119 -17.68 5.24 -17.51
C VAL A 119 -17.87 4.21 -16.39
N LEU A 120 -17.82 2.92 -16.71
CA LEU A 120 -17.99 1.85 -15.72
C LEU A 120 -16.83 1.75 -14.73
N TYR A 121 -15.60 2.04 -15.16
CA TYR A 121 -14.42 1.88 -14.32
C TYR A 121 -14.22 3.05 -13.36
N ASN A 122 -14.41 4.28 -13.84
CA ASN A 122 -14.36 5.48 -13.00
C ASN A 122 -15.01 6.65 -13.73
N ALA A 123 -16.24 7.01 -13.33
CA ALA A 123 -17.02 8.12 -13.90
C ALA A 123 -16.35 9.51 -13.76
N ASN A 124 -15.31 9.63 -12.92
CA ASN A 124 -14.58 10.87 -12.66
C ASN A 124 -13.11 10.80 -13.13
N ALA A 125 -12.76 9.83 -13.98
CA ALA A 125 -11.36 9.63 -14.33
C ALA A 125 -10.84 10.73 -15.26
N SER A 126 -9.99 11.58 -14.69
CA SER A 126 -9.18 12.54 -15.42
C SER A 126 -7.89 11.89 -15.91
N ASP A 127 -7.58 12.04 -17.20
CA ASP A 127 -6.23 11.79 -17.72
C ASP A 127 -5.21 12.75 -17.07
N ARG A 128 -3.90 12.48 -17.22
CA ARG A 128 -2.79 13.37 -16.79
C ARG A 128 -2.86 14.79 -17.40
N SER A 129 -3.75 15.00 -18.36
CA SER A 129 -4.08 16.28 -19.00
C SER A 129 -5.33 16.98 -18.41
N GLY A 130 -6.00 16.39 -17.41
CA GLY A 130 -7.21 16.95 -16.79
C GLY A 130 -8.49 16.78 -17.61
N SER A 131 -8.45 16.03 -18.72
CA SER A 131 -9.60 15.68 -19.55
C SER A 131 -10.42 14.56 -18.89
N VAL A 132 -11.73 14.80 -18.71
CA VAL A 132 -12.72 13.93 -18.05
C VAL A 132 -13.00 12.61 -18.80
N LEU A 133 -12.41 12.42 -19.99
CA LEU A 133 -12.58 11.23 -20.83
C LEU A 133 -11.21 10.65 -21.21
N GLY A 134 -10.59 9.90 -20.30
CA GLY A 134 -9.45 9.04 -20.64
C GLY A 134 -9.91 7.77 -21.36
N THR A 135 -9.06 7.19 -22.23
CA THR A 135 -9.32 5.87 -22.83
C THR A 135 -9.33 4.78 -21.77
N TRP A 136 -10.13 3.73 -21.96
CA TRP A 136 -10.27 2.65 -20.96
C TRP A 136 -8.92 1.98 -20.65
N SER A 137 -7.99 1.93 -21.61
CA SER A 137 -6.63 1.42 -21.43
C SER A 137 -5.83 2.21 -20.38
N ASN A 138 -5.97 3.54 -20.37
CA ASN A 138 -5.30 4.41 -19.40
C ASN A 138 -5.97 4.30 -18.03
N LEU A 139 -7.28 4.04 -17.99
CA LEU A 139 -8.03 3.94 -16.75
C LEU A 139 -7.75 2.66 -15.98
N ILE A 140 -7.66 1.52 -16.67
CA ILE A 140 -7.33 0.25 -16.01
C ILE A 140 -5.89 0.23 -15.49
N THR A 141 -4.97 0.90 -16.18
CA THR A 141 -3.57 1.01 -15.73
C THR A 141 -3.38 2.10 -14.66
N SER A 142 -4.27 3.09 -14.58
CA SER A 142 -4.24 4.15 -13.56
C SER A 142 -4.66 3.70 -12.14
N GLY A 143 -5.41 2.60 -12.02
CA GLY A 143 -5.87 2.05 -10.74
C GLY A 143 -4.78 1.35 -9.88
N GLY A 144 -3.50 1.49 -10.23
CA GLY A 144 -2.39 0.86 -9.50
C GLY A 144 -2.14 -0.61 -9.82
N ILE A 145 -2.76 -1.14 -10.89
CA ILE A 145 -2.48 -2.49 -11.39
C ILE A 145 -1.14 -2.45 -12.14
N THR A 146 -0.06 -2.81 -11.45
CA THR A 146 1.28 -2.89 -12.06
C THR A 146 1.29 -3.94 -13.18
N PRO A 147 1.96 -3.71 -14.33
CA PRO A 147 2.02 -4.68 -15.44
C PRO A 147 2.64 -6.02 -15.02
N CYS A 148 3.42 -6.01 -13.94
CA CYS A 148 4.00 -7.20 -13.32
C CYS A 148 3.10 -7.78 -12.23
N ILE A 149 2.95 -9.10 -12.19
CA ILE A 149 2.43 -9.81 -11.00
C ILE A 149 3.39 -9.49 -9.87
N ARG A 150 2.84 -8.97 -8.79
CA ARG A 150 3.59 -8.74 -7.57
C ARG A 150 3.71 -10.09 -6.89
N ILE A 151 4.87 -10.71 -7.00
CA ILE A 151 5.21 -11.89 -6.20
C ILE A 151 5.13 -11.40 -4.75
N ALA A 152 4.35 -12.08 -3.91
CA ALA A 152 4.07 -11.70 -2.53
C ALA A 152 5.31 -11.78 -1.58
N GLY A 153 6.51 -11.63 -2.12
CA GLY A 153 7.78 -11.59 -1.39
C GLY A 153 8.83 -10.62 -1.97
N SER A 154 8.54 -9.86 -3.04
CA SER A 154 9.45 -8.82 -3.51
C SER A 154 8.95 -7.43 -3.10
N LEU A 155 9.69 -6.82 -2.19
CA LEU A 155 9.50 -5.45 -1.75
C LEU A 155 9.62 -4.52 -2.94
N ARG A 156 8.69 -3.55 -3.07
CA ARG A 156 8.84 -2.47 -4.03
C ARG A 156 10.14 -1.73 -3.72
N GLN A 157 11.05 -1.63 -4.68
CA GLN A 157 11.93 -0.47 -4.72
C GLN A 157 11.02 0.71 -5.07
N ALA A 158 11.01 1.75 -4.24
CA ALA A 158 10.21 2.94 -4.51
C ALA A 158 10.56 3.45 -5.91
N ASP A 159 9.56 3.60 -6.78
CA ASP A 159 9.73 4.20 -8.09
C ASP A 159 10.34 5.60 -7.88
N LEU A 160 11.58 5.79 -8.35
CA LEU A 160 12.23 7.08 -8.35
C LEU A 160 11.50 8.00 -9.34
N VAL A 161 10.55 8.79 -8.84
CA VAL A 161 9.98 9.90 -9.60
C VAL A 161 11.07 10.99 -9.70
N PRO A 162 11.49 11.41 -10.91
CA PRO A 162 12.46 12.48 -11.05
C PRO A 162 11.93 13.77 -10.41
N GLY A 163 12.64 14.30 -9.41
CA GLY A 163 12.32 15.59 -8.76
C GLY A 163 11.67 15.51 -7.39
N VAL A 164 11.42 14.31 -6.83
CA VAL A 164 10.97 14.15 -5.43
C VAL A 164 12.13 13.62 -4.59
N PRO A 165 12.59 14.33 -3.53
CA PRO A 165 13.62 13.79 -2.64
C PRO A 165 13.09 12.51 -1.99
N PRO A 166 13.90 11.43 -1.90
CA PRO A 166 13.45 10.17 -1.33
C PRO A 166 13.08 10.42 0.13
N THR A 167 11.79 10.39 0.44
CA THR A 167 11.33 10.18 1.81
C THR A 167 11.59 8.71 2.12
N ASP A 168 12.49 8.44 3.07
CA ASP A 168 12.80 7.09 3.52
C ASP A 168 11.52 6.31 3.78
N VAL A 169 11.27 5.29 2.95
CA VAL A 169 10.20 4.32 3.19
C VAL A 169 10.70 3.39 4.29
N THR A 170 10.56 3.84 5.54
CA THR A 170 10.77 3.00 6.73
C THR A 170 9.59 2.05 6.83
N GLY A 171 9.66 0.89 6.14
CA GLY A 171 8.48 0.04 6.09
C GLY A 171 8.60 -1.42 5.68
N VAL A 172 9.70 -1.90 5.07
CA VAL A 172 9.79 -3.37 4.91
C VAL A 172 11.21 -3.91 4.95
N SER A 173 11.49 -4.71 5.98
CA SER A 173 12.70 -5.51 6.15
C SER A 173 12.40 -6.95 5.73
N ALA A 174 12.84 -7.35 4.53
CA ALA A 174 12.92 -8.76 4.16
C ALA A 174 14.38 -9.23 4.18
N THR A 175 14.83 -9.65 5.36
CA THR A 175 16.02 -10.50 5.56
C THR A 175 15.85 -11.31 6.84
N GLY A 176 15.12 -12.42 6.76
CA GLY A 176 14.95 -13.39 7.85
C GLY A 176 13.96 -14.51 7.49
N ASP A 177 14.25 -15.73 7.93
CA ASP A 177 13.64 -16.99 7.50
C ASP A 177 12.10 -17.01 7.45
N LEU A 178 11.58 -17.63 6.38
CA LEU A 178 10.19 -18.06 6.27
C LEU A 178 9.92 -19.20 7.26
N ALA A 179 9.58 -18.85 8.50
CA ALA A 179 8.97 -19.78 9.46
C ALA A 179 7.94 -19.06 10.36
N ALA A 180 6.67 -19.34 10.04
CA ALA A 180 5.43 -19.11 10.78
C ALA A 180 4.91 -17.66 10.94
N PRO A 181 3.56 -17.47 10.83
CA PRO A 181 2.94 -16.18 11.11
C PRO A 181 3.24 -15.75 12.56
N PRO A 182 3.51 -14.45 12.79
CA PRO A 182 3.77 -13.97 14.13
C PRO A 182 2.54 -14.15 15.01
N ALA A 183 2.77 -14.24 16.32
CA ALA A 183 1.70 -13.99 17.27
C ALA A 183 1.26 -12.52 17.12
N GLY A 184 -0.01 -12.33 16.78
CA GLY A 184 -0.59 -11.05 16.37
C GLY A 184 -0.91 -11.06 14.87
N ARG A 185 -2.19 -10.89 14.51
CA ARG A 185 -2.59 -10.81 13.09
C ARG A 185 -2.13 -9.47 12.52
N GLU A 186 -1.64 -9.45 11.28
CA GLU A 186 -1.31 -8.20 10.58
C GLU A 186 -2.48 -7.21 10.67
N GLY A 187 -2.19 -5.96 11.01
CA GLY A 187 -3.20 -4.92 11.21
C GLY A 187 -3.93 -4.93 12.56
N THR A 188 -3.59 -5.84 13.49
CA THR A 188 -4.11 -5.81 14.88
C THR A 188 -3.21 -5.01 15.82
N SER A 189 -3.60 -4.89 17.09
CA SER A 189 -2.82 -4.17 18.11
C SER A 189 -1.46 -4.78 18.42
N CYS A 190 -1.33 -6.11 18.29
CA CYS A 190 -0.10 -6.85 18.50
C CYS A 190 0.64 -7.21 17.21
N ASP A 191 0.51 -6.40 16.18
CA ASP A 191 1.33 -6.55 14.98
C ASP A 191 2.82 -6.28 15.32
N PRO A 192 3.75 -7.21 15.04
CA PRO A 192 5.18 -7.00 15.28
C PRO A 192 5.75 -5.74 14.64
N SER A 193 5.25 -5.34 13.47
CA SER A 193 5.67 -4.10 12.80
C SER A 193 5.30 -2.87 13.63
N ARG A 194 4.16 -2.90 14.32
CA ARG A 194 3.74 -1.85 15.25
C ARG A 194 4.60 -1.84 16.50
N VAL A 195 5.00 -3.00 17.02
CA VAL A 195 5.93 -3.10 18.16
C VAL A 195 7.31 -2.54 17.80
N GLN A 196 7.80 -2.80 16.58
CA GLN A 196 9.04 -2.20 16.07
C GLN A 196 8.93 -0.68 15.95
N ALA A 197 7.88 -0.20 15.29
CA ALA A 197 7.63 1.23 15.13
C ALA A 197 7.52 1.94 16.49
N ALA A 198 6.81 1.32 17.43
CA ALA A 198 6.68 1.81 18.80
C ALA A 198 8.06 1.90 19.50
N ALA A 199 8.89 0.86 19.45
CA ALA A 199 10.23 0.88 20.04
C ALA A 199 11.13 1.97 19.42
N LEU A 200 11.05 2.14 18.10
CA LEU A 200 11.79 3.15 17.33
C LEU A 200 11.49 4.58 17.79
N THR A 201 10.25 4.88 18.23
CA THR A 201 9.91 6.22 18.75
C THR A 201 10.71 6.62 20.00
N GLY A 202 11.20 5.64 20.76
CA GLY A 202 12.09 5.86 21.91
C GLY A 202 13.57 5.78 21.56
N GLY A 203 13.93 5.56 20.28
CA GLY A 203 15.30 5.44 19.82
C GLY A 203 15.88 4.02 19.87
N TYR A 204 15.03 2.99 19.98
CA TYR A 204 15.47 1.60 20.08
C TYR A 204 15.10 0.80 18.83
N THR A 205 16.08 0.11 18.25
CA THR A 205 15.87 -0.80 17.12
C THR A 205 15.67 -2.23 17.62
N LEU A 206 14.60 -2.88 17.18
CA LEU A 206 14.32 -4.30 17.41
C LEU A 206 14.46 -5.06 16.09
N SER A 207 15.02 -6.26 16.13
CA SER A 207 14.99 -7.18 14.99
C SER A 207 13.57 -7.73 14.77
N ASN A 208 13.29 -8.28 13.59
CA ASN A 208 12.03 -8.95 13.29
C ASN A 208 11.71 -10.05 14.30
N MET A 209 12.71 -10.87 14.65
CA MET A 209 12.56 -11.92 15.65
C MET A 209 12.25 -11.36 17.04
N GLN A 210 12.93 -10.29 17.47
CA GLN A 210 12.69 -9.69 18.79
C GLN A 210 11.27 -9.09 18.89
N ALA A 211 10.82 -8.44 17.83
CA ALA A 211 9.47 -7.89 17.77
C ALA A 211 8.39 -8.99 17.76
N ASN A 212 8.62 -10.09 17.04
CA ASN A 212 7.72 -11.25 17.05
C ASN A 212 7.62 -11.87 18.45
N ILE A 213 8.74 -12.00 19.16
CA ILE A 213 8.76 -12.50 20.54
C ILE A 213 7.96 -11.56 21.45
N PHE A 214 8.17 -10.25 21.37
CA PHE A 214 7.42 -9.28 22.16
C PHE A 214 5.93 -9.29 21.86
N ALA A 215 5.55 -9.34 20.58
CA ALA A 215 4.16 -9.45 20.16
C ALA A 215 3.51 -10.74 20.70
N CYS A 216 4.23 -11.86 20.69
CA CYS A 216 3.79 -13.13 21.26
C CYS A 216 3.58 -13.07 22.77
N ILE A 217 4.50 -12.44 23.50
CA ILE A 217 4.40 -12.25 24.95
C ILE A 217 3.20 -11.36 25.30
N ALA A 218 3.00 -10.27 24.55
CA ALA A 218 2.00 -9.26 24.85
C ALA A 218 0.59 -9.59 24.33
N ALA A 219 0.44 -10.39 23.28
CA ALA A 219 -0.87 -10.72 22.71
C ALA A 219 -1.88 -11.31 23.73
N PRO A 220 -1.55 -12.39 24.47
CA PRO A 220 -2.49 -12.97 25.43
C PRO A 220 -2.60 -12.18 26.75
N GLU A 221 -1.53 -11.50 27.16
CA GLU A 221 -1.45 -10.85 28.47
C GLU A 221 -1.98 -9.42 28.45
N SER A 222 -1.74 -8.70 27.36
CA SER A 222 -1.95 -7.25 27.30
C SER A 222 -2.62 -6.72 26.06
N SER A 223 -2.86 -7.57 25.06
CA SER A 223 -3.32 -7.14 23.73
C SER A 223 -2.51 -5.97 23.17
N CYS A 224 -1.23 -5.87 23.59
CA CYS A 224 -0.30 -4.78 23.24
C CYS A 224 -0.85 -3.38 23.56
N ALA A 225 -1.53 -3.24 24.71
CA ALA A 225 -2.16 -2.00 25.15
C ALA A 225 -3.17 -1.41 24.15
N SER A 226 -3.88 -2.27 23.41
CA SER A 226 -4.89 -1.88 22.39
C SER A 226 -5.98 -0.95 22.91
N ASP A 227 -6.36 -1.12 24.17
CA ASP A 227 -7.52 -0.45 24.77
C ASP A 227 -7.11 0.73 25.67
N GLY A 228 -5.82 1.10 25.66
CA GLY A 228 -5.26 2.06 26.61
C GLY A 228 -5.28 1.56 28.06
N THR A 229 -5.66 0.30 28.28
CA THR A 229 -5.77 -0.32 29.59
C THR A 229 -4.38 -0.50 30.20
N LEU A 230 -4.17 0.12 31.36
CA LEU A 230 -2.97 -0.08 32.15
C LEU A 230 -3.01 -1.47 32.81
N LEU A 231 -1.99 -2.28 32.54
CA LEU A 231 -1.85 -3.59 33.14
C LEU A 231 -0.75 -3.56 34.19
N LEU A 232 -1.13 -3.96 35.40
CA LEU A 232 -0.24 -4.10 36.54
C LEU A 232 -0.02 -5.58 36.79
N ASN A 233 1.17 -5.91 37.27
CA ASN A 233 1.44 -7.26 37.72
C ASN A 233 0.52 -7.65 38.89
N TYR A 234 0.17 -8.94 38.99
CA TYR A 234 -0.70 -9.45 40.05
C TYR A 234 -0.19 -9.14 41.46
N ASN A 235 1.13 -9.10 41.68
CA ASN A 235 1.75 -8.72 42.96
C ASN A 235 2.05 -7.22 43.07
N TRP A 236 1.33 -6.37 42.33
CA TRP A 236 1.37 -4.93 42.53
C TRP A 236 0.99 -4.56 43.98
N ALA A 237 1.64 -3.53 44.52
CA ALA A 237 1.50 -3.11 45.92
C ALA A 237 1.81 -4.19 46.99
N GLY A 238 2.38 -5.34 46.60
CA GLY A 238 2.80 -6.38 47.53
C GLY A 238 1.63 -7.19 48.12
N ALA A 239 0.51 -7.28 47.40
CA ALA A 239 -0.69 -7.97 47.87
C ALA A 239 -0.49 -9.45 48.22
N TYR A 240 0.52 -10.11 47.63
CA TYR A 240 0.78 -11.55 47.81
C TYR A 240 2.15 -11.85 48.40
N SER A 241 3.18 -11.07 48.08
CA SER A 241 4.53 -11.26 48.60
C SER A 241 5.38 -9.99 48.52
N LEU A 242 6.43 -9.92 49.35
CA LEU A 242 7.47 -8.89 49.27
C LEU A 242 8.77 -9.46 48.70
N PRO A 243 9.52 -8.70 47.89
CA PRO A 243 9.21 -7.34 47.43
C PRO A 243 8.04 -7.31 46.43
N ALA A 244 7.26 -6.23 46.50
CA ALA A 244 6.16 -5.96 45.58
C ALA A 244 6.66 -5.84 44.13
N SER A 245 5.84 -6.29 43.18
CA SER A 245 6.14 -6.11 41.77
C SER A 245 5.81 -4.69 41.33
N THR A 246 6.76 -4.05 40.65
CA THR A 246 6.57 -2.72 40.03
C THR A 246 6.39 -2.83 38.52
N ALA A 247 6.07 -4.02 38.02
CA ALA A 247 5.90 -4.28 36.60
C ALA A 247 4.58 -3.70 36.11
N ALA A 248 4.64 -2.93 35.01
CA ALA A 248 3.50 -2.26 34.42
C ALA A 248 3.57 -2.22 32.88
N GLY A 249 2.43 -2.01 32.25
CA GLY A 249 2.31 -1.81 30.80
C GLY A 249 2.25 -3.10 29.99
N ALA A 250 2.31 -2.95 28.66
CA ALA A 250 2.09 -4.05 27.72
C ALA A 250 3.11 -5.20 27.86
N PHE A 251 4.35 -4.87 28.23
CA PHE A 251 5.45 -5.82 28.36
C PHE A 251 5.91 -6.03 29.80
N GLN A 252 5.13 -5.58 30.79
CA GLN A 252 5.38 -5.82 32.23
C GLN A 252 6.81 -5.46 32.69
N VAL A 253 7.30 -4.29 32.29
CA VAL A 253 8.65 -3.82 32.66
C VAL A 253 8.60 -3.19 34.06
N LEU A 254 9.56 -3.54 34.93
CA LEU A 254 9.65 -3.04 36.31
C LEU A 254 9.99 -1.54 36.36
N LEU A 255 9.05 -0.71 36.80
CA LEU A 255 9.19 0.75 36.91
C LEU A 255 10.34 1.18 37.82
N LYS A 256 10.51 0.49 38.97
CA LYS A 256 11.54 0.86 39.94
C LYS A 256 12.93 0.44 39.51
N ARG A 257 13.08 -0.83 39.10
CA ARG A 257 14.39 -1.42 38.79
C ARG A 257 14.93 -0.92 37.44
N ASN A 258 14.05 -0.70 36.48
CA ASN A 258 14.42 -0.30 35.12
C ASN A 258 13.95 1.13 34.82
N SER A 259 13.93 2.01 35.84
CA SER A 259 13.48 3.40 35.68
C SER A 259 14.21 4.13 34.56
N GLY A 260 15.51 3.87 34.39
CA GLY A 260 16.32 4.42 33.30
C GLY A 260 15.79 4.12 31.90
N CYS A 261 15.08 3.00 31.70
CA CYS A 261 14.50 2.64 30.40
C CYS A 261 13.22 3.42 30.07
N TYR A 262 12.61 4.09 31.04
CA TYR A 262 11.50 5.02 30.81
C TYR A 262 11.98 6.43 30.47
N GLU A 263 13.28 6.69 30.50
CA GLU A 263 13.88 7.99 30.24
C GLU A 263 14.19 8.19 28.75
N ASN A 264 13.16 8.05 27.93
CA ASN A 264 13.26 8.10 26.47
C ASN A 264 12.17 9.00 25.83
N PRO A 265 12.36 9.46 24.58
CA PRO A 265 11.43 10.37 23.92
C PRO A 265 9.98 9.88 23.83
N ALA A 266 9.75 8.58 23.66
CA ALA A 266 8.41 8.00 23.58
C ALA A 266 7.66 8.15 24.90
N CYS A 267 8.34 7.89 26.03
CA CYS A 267 7.77 8.03 27.36
C CYS A 267 7.53 9.50 27.73
N TYR A 268 8.48 10.39 27.44
CA TYR A 268 8.26 11.82 27.65
C TYR A 268 7.07 12.35 26.85
N THR A 269 6.95 11.96 25.58
CA THR A 269 5.85 12.35 24.70
C THR A 269 4.51 11.81 25.20
N ALA A 270 4.48 10.56 25.69
CA ALA A 270 3.26 9.96 26.24
C ALA A 270 2.75 10.73 27.48
N VAL A 271 3.65 11.12 28.39
CA VAL A 271 3.27 11.91 29.57
C VAL A 271 2.89 13.33 29.18
N ASN A 272 3.71 14.00 28.39
CA ASN A 272 3.50 15.38 27.97
C ASN A 272 2.14 15.54 27.25
N SER A 273 1.78 14.60 26.37
CA SER A 273 0.47 14.61 25.70
C SER A 273 -0.69 14.29 26.65
N ALA A 274 -0.54 13.34 27.57
CA ALA A 274 -1.58 12.99 28.53
C ALA A 274 -1.93 14.13 29.52
N PHE A 275 -0.94 14.95 29.89
CA PHE A 275 -1.12 16.04 30.86
C PHE A 275 -1.11 17.44 30.23
N GLY A 276 -1.02 17.54 28.89
CA GLY A 276 -0.96 18.83 28.19
C GLY A 276 0.23 19.70 28.61
N THR A 277 1.40 19.09 28.82
CA THR A 277 2.61 19.73 29.35
C THR A 277 3.81 19.48 28.43
N THR A 278 4.90 20.22 28.65
CA THR A 278 6.22 19.98 28.05
C THR A 278 7.29 19.78 29.12
N ALA A 279 6.86 19.52 30.36
CA ALA A 279 7.73 19.46 31.52
C ALA A 279 8.75 18.31 31.45
N TYR A 280 8.43 17.19 30.82
CA TYR A 280 9.28 15.99 30.84
C TYR A 280 10.18 15.92 29.61
N GLY A 281 11.45 15.57 29.82
CA GLY A 281 12.47 15.54 28.78
C GLY A 281 13.84 15.15 29.33
N PRO A 282 14.92 15.31 28.53
CA PRO A 282 16.26 14.90 28.94
C PRO A 282 16.79 15.64 30.19
N THR A 283 16.33 16.85 30.44
CA THR A 283 16.70 17.67 31.62
C THR A 283 15.80 17.45 32.82
N ASN A 284 14.54 17.04 32.61
CA ASN A 284 13.58 16.76 33.66
C ASN A 284 12.97 15.36 33.45
N ARG A 285 13.63 14.39 34.07
CA ARG A 285 13.43 12.95 33.90
C ARG A 285 12.19 12.45 34.65
N LEU A 286 11.53 11.40 34.16
CA LEU A 286 10.38 10.79 34.85
C LEU A 286 10.77 10.22 36.22
N ASN A 287 11.95 9.61 36.31
CA ASN A 287 12.52 8.96 37.48
C ASN A 287 11.52 8.06 38.23
N CYS A 288 10.98 7.06 37.54
CA CYS A 288 9.95 6.17 38.10
C CYS A 288 10.38 5.43 39.37
N ALA A 289 11.68 5.26 39.62
CA ALA A 289 12.20 4.66 40.84
C ALA A 289 11.89 5.49 42.10
N SER A 290 11.80 6.82 41.98
CA SER A 290 11.52 7.72 43.11
C SER A 290 10.13 7.54 43.71
N GLY A 291 9.22 6.86 43.00
CA GLY A 291 7.87 6.59 43.47
C GLY A 291 7.71 5.38 44.39
N PHE A 292 8.77 4.60 44.60
CA PHE A 292 8.70 3.33 45.32
C PHE A 292 9.73 3.22 46.44
N ASP A 293 9.35 2.57 47.54
CA ASP A 293 10.25 2.26 48.66
C ASP A 293 11.20 1.09 48.33
N SER A 294 12.05 0.68 49.29
CA SER A 294 12.98 -0.45 49.12
C SER A 294 12.30 -1.78 48.78
N ASN A 295 11.08 -1.99 49.26
CA ASN A 295 10.27 -3.18 49.02
C ASN A 295 9.44 -3.12 47.72
N GLY A 296 9.51 -2.03 46.96
CA GLY A 296 8.74 -1.86 45.72
C GLY A 296 7.30 -1.41 45.96
N ILE A 297 6.96 -1.01 47.18
CA ILE A 297 5.66 -0.46 47.53
C ILE A 297 5.63 1.01 47.10
N GLN A 298 4.53 1.44 46.49
CA GLN A 298 4.33 2.83 46.12
C GLN A 298 4.34 3.73 47.36
N LEU A 299 5.13 4.80 47.31
CA LEU A 299 5.16 5.80 48.38
C LEU A 299 3.81 6.54 48.46
N PRO A 300 3.24 6.71 49.67
CA PRO A 300 1.98 7.43 49.86
C PRO A 300 2.02 8.84 49.25
N GLY A 301 1.01 9.21 48.46
CA GLY A 301 0.90 10.53 47.83
C GLY A 301 1.87 10.79 46.66
N SER A 302 2.60 9.77 46.20
CA SER A 302 3.56 9.94 45.12
C SER A 302 2.88 10.11 43.76
N ALA A 303 2.82 11.35 43.28
CA ALA A 303 2.29 11.69 41.95
C ALA A 303 3.11 11.06 40.81
N ILE A 304 4.41 10.80 41.03
CA ILE A 304 5.31 10.26 40.00
C ILE A 304 4.93 8.85 39.57
N VAL A 305 4.35 8.04 40.47
CA VAL A 305 3.90 6.69 40.12
C VAL A 305 2.74 6.77 39.13
N GLY A 306 1.77 7.67 39.37
CA GLY A 306 0.68 7.91 38.41
C GLY A 306 1.20 8.35 37.05
N THR A 307 2.15 9.28 37.02
CA THR A 307 2.80 9.75 35.78
C THR A 307 3.51 8.61 35.03
N CYS A 308 4.27 7.77 35.74
CA CYS A 308 4.97 6.64 35.17
C CYS A 308 4.03 5.54 34.67
N LEU A 309 2.91 5.32 35.36
CA LEU A 309 1.88 4.40 34.94
C LEU A 309 1.19 4.87 33.66
N MET A 310 0.90 6.17 33.54
CA MET A 310 0.39 6.76 32.29
C MET A 310 1.38 6.58 31.13
N ALA A 311 2.67 6.78 31.38
CA ALA A 311 3.71 6.51 30.39
C ALA A 311 3.68 5.03 29.98
N ALA A 312 3.69 4.12 30.96
CA ALA A 312 3.69 2.67 30.72
C ALA A 312 2.42 2.17 30.01
N ALA A 313 1.28 2.84 30.14
CA ALA A 313 0.05 2.48 29.42
C ALA A 313 0.17 2.70 27.90
N SER A 314 1.05 3.60 27.45
CA SER A 314 1.29 3.83 26.01
C SER A 314 2.13 2.71 25.41
N LEU A 315 1.67 2.13 24.29
CA LEU A 315 2.42 1.11 23.54
C LEU A 315 3.81 1.62 23.14
N ASN A 316 3.94 2.88 22.73
CA ASN A 316 5.22 3.49 22.33
C ASN A 316 6.22 3.46 23.49
N CYS A 317 5.84 3.99 24.65
CA CYS A 317 6.70 4.01 25.82
C CYS A 317 6.98 2.59 26.35
N SER A 318 5.96 1.73 26.44
CA SER A 318 6.11 0.34 26.86
C SER A 318 7.09 -0.42 25.96
N ALA A 319 6.95 -0.31 24.64
CA ALA A 319 7.83 -0.98 23.68
C ALA A 319 9.26 -0.44 23.76
N SER A 320 9.44 0.88 23.88
CA SER A 320 10.76 1.49 24.06
C SER A 320 11.42 1.05 25.37
N ALA A 321 10.68 1.01 26.48
CA ALA A 321 11.21 0.55 27.76
C ALA A 321 11.62 -0.93 27.72
N ALA A 322 10.82 -1.78 27.07
CA ALA A 322 11.14 -3.19 26.86
C ALA A 322 12.37 -3.39 25.95
N ALA A 323 12.47 -2.62 24.86
CA ALA A 323 13.60 -2.66 23.94
C ALA A 323 14.90 -2.18 24.62
N CYS A 324 14.84 -1.12 25.42
CA CYS A 324 15.95 -0.67 26.26
C CYS A 324 16.45 -1.78 27.18
N LEU A 325 15.53 -2.45 27.89
CA LEU A 325 15.87 -3.53 28.79
C LEU A 325 16.54 -4.67 28.04
N LEU A 326 15.99 -5.08 26.89
CA LEU A 326 16.53 -6.12 26.04
C LEU A 326 17.95 -5.81 25.58
N GLN A 327 18.22 -4.59 25.12
CA GLN A 327 19.55 -4.15 24.72
C GLN A 327 20.54 -4.16 25.91
N GLY A 328 20.09 -3.72 27.10
CA GLY A 328 20.87 -3.80 28.33
C GLY A 328 21.22 -5.23 28.77
N ARG A 329 20.51 -6.23 28.25
CA ARG A 329 20.78 -7.66 28.46
C ARG A 329 21.48 -8.34 27.28
N GLY A 330 22.04 -7.58 26.33
CA GLY A 330 22.70 -8.13 25.15
C GLY A 330 21.75 -8.88 24.21
N GLY A 331 20.46 -8.55 24.21
CA GLY A 331 19.45 -9.22 23.39
C GLY A 331 18.75 -10.40 24.06
N SER A 332 19.02 -10.68 25.33
CA SER A 332 18.42 -11.80 26.08
C SER A 332 17.06 -11.43 26.71
N PHE A 333 16.07 -12.32 26.55
CA PHE A 333 14.72 -12.19 27.14
C PHE A 333 14.61 -12.75 28.57
N GLU A 334 15.72 -12.85 29.31
CA GLU A 334 15.75 -13.43 30.67
C GLU A 334 14.80 -12.77 31.66
N ASP A 335 14.60 -11.45 31.59
CA ASP A 335 13.67 -10.75 32.47
C ASP A 335 12.20 -11.20 32.26
N TRP A 336 11.88 -11.81 31.10
CA TRP A 336 10.57 -12.41 30.77
C TRP A 336 10.53 -13.95 30.91
N ARG A 337 11.63 -14.58 31.35
CA ARG A 337 11.71 -16.02 31.66
C ARG A 337 11.60 -16.33 33.15
N LYS A 338 11.55 -15.32 34.00
CA LYS A 338 11.80 -15.47 35.44
C LYS A 338 10.68 -16.20 36.20
N ASP A 339 9.47 -16.27 35.65
CA ASP A 339 8.37 -17.02 36.25
C ASP A 339 8.26 -18.42 35.63
N SER A 340 8.64 -19.45 36.40
CA SER A 340 8.60 -20.85 35.98
C SER A 340 7.19 -21.36 35.67
N ASN A 341 6.14 -20.64 36.09
CA ASN A 341 4.75 -20.99 35.83
C ASN A 341 4.21 -20.35 34.53
N ASN A 342 4.94 -19.41 33.92
CA ASN A 342 4.51 -18.79 32.67
C ASN A 342 5.04 -19.56 31.45
N ALA A 343 4.46 -20.75 31.24
CA ALA A 343 4.78 -21.64 30.12
C ALA A 343 4.61 -20.94 28.76
N ARG A 344 3.69 -19.97 28.65
CA ARG A 344 3.38 -19.25 27.41
C ARG A 344 4.47 -18.24 27.02
N GLN A 345 4.94 -17.42 27.96
CA GLN A 345 6.06 -16.50 27.71
C GLN A 345 7.34 -17.27 27.36
N THR A 346 7.61 -18.34 28.10
CA THR A 346 8.74 -19.22 27.83
C THR A 346 8.63 -19.88 26.46
N GLN A 347 7.43 -20.31 26.06
CA GLN A 347 7.17 -20.86 24.73
C GLN A 347 7.43 -19.82 23.63
N CYS A 348 6.90 -18.59 23.76
CA CYS A 348 7.15 -17.50 22.81
C CYS A 348 8.64 -17.22 22.63
N ILE A 349 9.42 -17.26 23.71
CA ILE A 349 10.87 -17.02 23.65
C ILE A 349 11.59 -18.21 22.99
N ASN A 350 11.23 -19.45 23.35
CA ASN A 350 11.85 -20.66 22.81
C ASN A 350 11.53 -20.90 21.34
N SER A 351 10.36 -20.47 20.88
CA SER A 351 9.90 -20.61 19.50
C SER A 351 10.26 -19.44 18.59
N GLY A 352 10.98 -18.44 19.10
CA GLY A 352 11.33 -17.25 18.32
C GLY A 352 10.13 -16.34 17.99
N GLY A 353 9.07 -16.39 18.81
CA GLY A 353 7.86 -15.57 18.66
C GLY A 353 6.71 -16.27 17.94
N VAL A 354 6.83 -17.57 17.67
CA VAL A 354 5.77 -18.39 17.08
C VAL A 354 4.86 -18.93 18.18
N SER A 355 3.61 -18.48 18.24
CA SER A 355 2.63 -19.08 19.15
C SER A 355 2.25 -20.47 18.62
N GLY A 356 2.75 -21.53 19.26
CA GLY A 356 2.31 -22.89 18.97
C GLY A 356 0.86 -23.05 19.40
N GLY A 357 -0.05 -23.20 18.43
CA GLY A 357 -1.45 -23.50 18.70
C GLY A 357 -1.57 -24.88 19.33
N ALA A 358 -2.09 -24.91 20.55
CA ALA A 358 -2.82 -26.02 21.13
C ALA A 358 -4.20 -25.48 21.51
#